data_AF-A0A9P9HY44-F1
#
_entry.id   AF-A0A9P9HY44-F1
#
_cell.length_a   1.000
_cell.length_b   1.000
_cell.length_c   1.000
_cell.angle_alpha   90.00
_cell.angle_beta   90.00
_cell.angle_gamma   90.00
#
_symmetry.space_group_name_H-M   'P 1'
#
loop_
_entity.id
_entity.type
_entity.pdbx_description
1 polymer ?
#
loop_
_entity_poly.entity_id
_entity_poly.type
_entity_poly.pdbx_seq_one_letter_code
_entity_poly.pdbx_strand_id
1 'polypeptide(L)'
;MPRSLSAVSSLEIRDLNRDQIRFYHPGYLKPLNLLFCLPRVDYNPTEGAFGVHYLTALTACQIVANNAFEKGYLARDERGKERVSDDETILLQRDYWFFVEGDDRYAIVPSFRDWQFPHDRLPEWWSVPSSRTSLYAKRCAVTNTSYAFTWAHLIPREEQSWFSKNGMGLYGGGSHTIDDPHNILPLKADLYVCFDQSVFALIPKQSGQANGVEANNQYVLHVLDGREAEFTALYQNRPVETLVEGSREYLFARFAWSIFSFLKPFLTSGVGRRVVRFRLRASDDDAEEEHLISEMQNVFLDSRKLESLYGGGHRRKTVSLEDSYVDVEDEWDDEHPGRTEMEG
;
A
#
# COMPACT_ATOMS: atom_id res chain seq x y z
N MET A 1 23.84 8.20 -7.86
CA MET A 1 24.08 9.60 -8.30
C MET A 1 23.22 10.51 -7.45
N PRO A 2 23.77 11.44 -6.64
CA PRO A 2 22.95 12.44 -5.98
C PRO A 2 22.37 13.36 -7.07
N ARG A 3 21.03 13.45 -7.19
CA ARG A 3 20.42 14.45 -8.06
C ARG A 3 20.83 15.83 -7.51
N SER A 4 21.65 16.54 -8.28
CA SER A 4 22.08 17.92 -8.02
C SER A 4 20.86 18.82 -7.86
N LEU A 5 20.91 19.83 -6.97
CA LEU A 5 19.88 20.88 -6.83
C LEU A 5 19.57 21.59 -8.17
N SER A 6 20.47 21.53 -9.16
CA SER A 6 20.22 22.00 -10.53
C SER A 6 19.12 21.24 -11.27
N ALA A 7 18.83 20.00 -10.88
CA ALA A 7 17.76 19.19 -11.47
C ALA A 7 16.38 19.74 -11.13
N VAL A 8 16.20 20.48 -10.03
CA VAL A 8 14.90 21.05 -9.63
C VAL A 8 14.55 22.30 -10.45
N SER A 9 15.56 23.11 -10.80
CA SER A 9 15.41 24.36 -11.54
C SER A 9 14.98 24.19 -13.01
N SER A 10 14.97 22.97 -13.53
CA SER A 10 14.67 22.63 -14.93
C SER A 10 13.49 21.66 -15.10
N LEU A 11 12.77 21.35 -14.00
CA LEU A 11 11.59 20.50 -14.08
C LEU A 11 10.45 21.28 -14.72
N GLU A 12 9.99 20.86 -15.89
CA GLU A 12 8.62 21.14 -16.29
C GLU A 12 7.70 20.50 -15.25
N ILE A 13 7.15 21.33 -14.37
CA ILE A 13 6.24 20.89 -13.33
C ILE A 13 4.90 20.52 -14.00
N ARG A 14 4.74 19.23 -14.34
CA ARG A 14 3.47 18.68 -14.84
C ARG A 14 2.38 18.87 -13.79
N ASP A 15 1.20 19.29 -14.22
CA ASP A 15 0.01 19.32 -13.36
C ASP A 15 -0.53 17.89 -13.16
N LEU A 16 0.09 17.16 -12.23
CA LEU A 16 -0.26 15.77 -11.91
C LEU A 16 -1.67 15.61 -11.32
N ASN A 17 -2.33 16.69 -10.91
CA ASN A 17 -3.76 16.63 -10.54
C ASN A 17 -4.64 16.44 -11.78
N ARG A 18 -4.20 16.90 -12.95
CA ARG A 18 -4.90 16.72 -14.24
C ARG A 18 -4.35 15.55 -15.05
N ASP A 19 -3.12 15.16 -14.78
CA ASP A 19 -2.39 14.13 -15.53
C ASP A 19 -2.44 12.76 -14.82
N GLN A 20 -3.63 12.16 -14.86
CA GLN A 20 -3.96 10.93 -14.13
C GLN A 20 -4.54 9.86 -15.04
N ILE A 21 -4.40 8.61 -14.62
CA ILE A 21 -5.14 7.46 -15.15
C ILE A 21 -6.33 7.18 -14.24
N ARG A 22 -7.47 6.89 -14.86
CA ARG A 22 -8.76 6.65 -14.21
C ARG A 22 -9.11 5.17 -14.27
N PHE A 23 -9.45 4.60 -13.13
CA PHE A 23 -9.85 3.20 -13.01
C PHE A 23 -11.35 3.11 -12.73
N TYR A 24 -12.05 2.36 -13.58
CA TYR A 24 -13.50 2.28 -13.58
C TYR A 24 -14.01 0.90 -13.19
N HIS A 25 -15.15 0.89 -12.51
CA HIS A 25 -15.94 -0.29 -12.23
C HIS A 25 -16.94 -0.53 -13.38
N PRO A 26 -17.01 -1.73 -13.98
CA PRO A 26 -17.91 -2.02 -15.11
C PRO A 26 -19.39 -2.06 -14.73
N GLY A 27 -19.73 -2.59 -13.54
CA GLY A 27 -21.11 -2.75 -13.10
C GLY A 27 -21.88 -1.48 -12.72
N TYR A 28 -21.29 -0.30 -12.80
CA TYR A 28 -21.97 0.97 -12.46
C TYR A 28 -21.97 1.94 -13.64
N LEU A 29 -22.99 2.81 -13.68
CA LEU A 29 -23.16 3.79 -14.75
C LEU A 29 -22.20 4.97 -14.60
N LYS A 30 -21.74 5.52 -15.72
CA LYS A 30 -21.03 6.80 -15.75
C LYS A 30 -21.95 7.94 -15.28
N PRO A 31 -21.43 8.97 -14.59
CA PRO A 31 -20.05 9.13 -14.12
C PRO A 31 -19.76 8.45 -12.77
N LEU A 32 -20.71 7.68 -12.23
CA LEU A 32 -20.68 7.10 -10.88
C LEU A 32 -19.87 5.79 -10.81
N ASN A 33 -19.04 5.51 -11.78
CA ASN A 33 -18.31 4.25 -11.88
C ASN A 33 -16.79 4.41 -11.73
N LEU A 34 -16.30 5.63 -11.51
CA LEU A 34 -14.90 5.89 -11.21
C LEU A 34 -14.55 5.37 -9.80
N LEU A 35 -13.65 4.40 -9.72
CA LEU A 35 -13.16 3.85 -8.45
C LEU A 35 -12.18 4.82 -7.78
N PHE A 36 -11.08 5.10 -8.48
CA PHE A 36 -10.02 6.00 -8.06
C PHE A 36 -9.17 6.40 -9.28
N CYS A 37 -8.22 7.30 -9.06
CA CYS A 37 -7.24 7.74 -10.05
C CYS A 37 -5.83 7.52 -9.51
N LEU A 38 -4.85 7.32 -10.39
CA LEU A 38 -3.42 7.34 -10.05
C LEU A 38 -2.67 8.32 -10.97
N PRO A 39 -1.71 9.12 -10.46
CA PRO A 39 -0.97 10.08 -11.25
C PRO A 39 0.03 9.39 -12.19
N ARG A 40 0.25 9.97 -13.37
CA ARG A 40 1.18 9.43 -14.37
C ARG A 40 2.62 9.77 -14.03
N VAL A 41 3.25 8.94 -13.21
CA VAL A 41 4.57 9.20 -12.61
C VAL A 41 5.67 8.25 -13.11
N ASP A 42 5.33 7.23 -13.88
CA ASP A 42 6.29 6.28 -14.45
C ASP A 42 6.60 6.60 -15.90
N TYR A 43 7.87 6.84 -16.22
CA TYR A 43 8.31 7.19 -17.56
C TYR A 43 8.52 5.94 -18.42
N ASN A 44 7.84 5.86 -19.56
CA ASN A 44 8.06 4.87 -20.59
C ASN A 44 9.04 5.45 -21.63
N PRO A 45 10.29 4.95 -21.72
CA PRO A 45 11.28 5.46 -22.65
C PRO A 45 10.99 5.11 -24.11
N THR A 46 10.26 4.02 -24.36
CA THR A 46 9.91 3.57 -25.72
C THR A 46 8.90 4.52 -26.37
N GLU A 47 7.87 4.89 -25.61
CA GLU A 47 6.79 5.77 -26.07
C GLU A 47 7.05 7.25 -25.76
N GLY A 48 8.12 7.56 -25.01
CA GLY A 48 8.47 8.92 -24.60
C GLY A 48 7.41 9.58 -23.71
N ALA A 49 6.60 8.80 -23.00
CA ALA A 49 5.40 9.27 -22.29
C ALA A 49 5.37 8.79 -20.83
N PHE A 50 4.61 9.49 -20.00
CA PHE A 50 4.39 9.10 -18.61
C PHE A 50 3.08 8.35 -18.42
N GLY A 51 3.14 7.31 -17.60
CA GLY A 51 2.05 6.41 -17.28
C GLY A 51 2.07 5.98 -15.82
N VAL A 52 1.37 4.88 -15.55
CA VAL A 52 1.35 4.22 -14.24
C VAL A 52 1.90 2.81 -14.39
N HIS A 53 2.82 2.40 -13.51
CA HIS A 53 3.30 1.03 -13.46
C HIS A 53 2.13 0.02 -13.39
N TYR A 54 2.07 -0.90 -14.36
CA TYR A 54 0.94 -1.80 -14.59
C TYR A 54 0.59 -2.64 -13.34
N LEU A 55 1.57 -3.33 -12.76
CA LEU A 55 1.34 -4.20 -11.60
C LEU A 55 0.85 -3.43 -10.37
N THR A 56 1.26 -2.18 -10.21
CA THR A 56 0.76 -1.30 -9.14
C THR A 56 -0.73 -1.01 -9.32
N ALA A 57 -1.12 -0.60 -10.54
CA ALA A 57 -2.51 -0.30 -10.85
C ALA A 57 -3.40 -1.54 -10.76
N LEU A 58 -2.95 -2.67 -11.31
CA LEU A 58 -3.66 -3.94 -11.26
C LEU A 58 -3.87 -4.39 -9.81
N THR A 59 -2.80 -4.42 -9.01
CA THR A 59 -2.88 -4.89 -7.61
C THR A 59 -3.73 -3.96 -6.75
N ALA A 60 -3.67 -2.64 -6.97
CA ALA A 60 -4.57 -1.69 -6.32
C ALA A 60 -6.05 -2.04 -6.61
N CYS A 61 -6.39 -2.30 -7.87
CA CYS A 61 -7.75 -2.71 -8.24
C CYS A 61 -8.15 -4.06 -7.64
N GLN A 62 -7.24 -5.04 -7.62
CA GLN A 62 -7.47 -6.36 -7.05
C GLN A 62 -7.72 -6.31 -5.54
N ILE A 63 -6.98 -5.48 -4.79
CA ILE A 63 -7.20 -5.23 -3.36
C ILE A 63 -8.61 -4.68 -3.13
N VAL A 64 -8.99 -3.65 -3.89
CA VAL A 64 -10.32 -3.01 -3.82
C VAL A 64 -11.44 -4.01 -4.11
N ALA A 65 -11.20 -4.97 -5.01
CA ALA A 65 -12.11 -6.05 -5.37
C ALA A 65 -11.97 -7.30 -4.49
N ASN A 66 -11.60 -7.13 -3.22
CA ASN A 66 -11.46 -8.21 -2.25
C ASN A 66 -10.40 -9.27 -2.64
N ASN A 67 -9.18 -8.81 -2.93
CA ASN A 67 -8.03 -9.65 -3.27
C ASN A 67 -8.28 -10.55 -4.49
N ALA A 68 -8.90 -10.00 -5.54
CA ALA A 68 -9.20 -10.71 -6.79
C ALA A 68 -7.94 -10.96 -7.65
N PHE A 69 -6.86 -11.48 -7.07
CA PHE A 69 -5.55 -11.61 -7.72
C PHE A 69 -5.56 -12.55 -8.92
N GLU A 70 -6.33 -13.65 -8.84
CA GLU A 70 -6.37 -14.67 -9.90
C GLU A 70 -7.36 -14.36 -11.03
N LYS A 71 -8.44 -13.63 -10.72
CA LYS A 71 -9.57 -13.39 -11.63
C LYS A 71 -9.71 -11.95 -12.10
N GLY A 72 -8.92 -11.06 -11.51
CA GLY A 72 -8.98 -9.63 -11.75
C GLY A 72 -8.07 -9.22 -12.90
N TYR A 73 -8.58 -8.44 -13.85
CA TYR A 73 -7.78 -7.92 -14.97
C TYR A 73 -8.19 -6.50 -15.34
N LEU A 74 -7.26 -5.76 -15.96
CA LEU A 74 -7.52 -4.44 -16.54
C LEU A 74 -7.85 -4.56 -18.03
N ALA A 75 -8.76 -3.72 -18.51
CA ALA A 75 -9.09 -3.59 -19.92
C ALA A 75 -9.12 -2.12 -20.35
N ARG A 76 -8.86 -1.90 -21.64
CA ARG A 76 -8.85 -0.58 -22.30
C ARG A 76 -10.24 -0.13 -22.75
N ASP A 77 -11.24 -1.01 -22.65
CA ASP A 77 -12.62 -0.74 -23.05
C ASP A 77 -13.65 -1.13 -21.98
N GLU A 78 -14.81 -0.50 -22.04
CA GLU A 78 -15.94 -0.70 -21.11
C GLU A 78 -16.56 -2.09 -21.14
N ARG A 79 -16.28 -2.89 -22.17
CA ARG A 79 -16.84 -4.25 -22.32
C ARG A 79 -15.84 -5.33 -21.93
N GLY A 80 -14.62 -4.96 -21.54
CA GLY A 80 -13.59 -5.90 -21.08
C GLY A 80 -13.04 -6.80 -22.19
N LYS A 81 -13.14 -6.37 -23.45
CA LYS A 81 -12.71 -7.15 -24.63
C LYS A 81 -11.24 -6.95 -24.95
N GLU A 82 -10.74 -5.73 -24.77
CA GLU A 82 -9.36 -5.34 -24.97
C GLU A 82 -8.63 -5.40 -23.63
N ARG A 83 -8.32 -6.62 -23.19
CA ARG A 83 -7.53 -6.84 -21.98
C ARG A 83 -6.14 -6.21 -22.14
N VAL A 84 -5.64 -5.60 -21.06
CA VAL A 84 -4.24 -5.21 -20.98
C VAL A 84 -3.41 -6.49 -20.95
N SER A 85 -2.35 -6.52 -21.76
CA SER A 85 -1.48 -7.68 -21.87
C SER A 85 -0.48 -7.74 -20.72
N ASP A 86 -0.05 -8.94 -20.35
CA ASP A 86 0.82 -9.17 -19.19
C ASP A 86 2.26 -8.67 -19.42
N ASP A 87 2.66 -8.42 -20.66
CA ASP A 87 3.94 -7.80 -21.03
C ASP A 87 3.93 -6.26 -20.89
N GLU A 88 2.76 -5.65 -20.69
CA GLU A 88 2.64 -4.22 -20.47
C GLU A 88 3.23 -3.85 -19.09
N THR A 89 4.24 -3.00 -19.08
CA THR A 89 4.88 -2.56 -17.82
C THR A 89 4.35 -1.22 -17.33
N ILE A 90 3.88 -0.36 -18.24
CA ILE A 90 3.42 1.01 -17.94
C ILE A 90 2.13 1.30 -18.71
N LEU A 91 1.04 1.54 -17.98
CA LEU A 91 -0.23 1.97 -18.53
C LEU A 91 -0.16 3.40 -19.07
N LEU A 92 -0.51 3.59 -20.34
CA LEU A 92 -0.43 4.89 -21.01
C LEU A 92 -1.78 5.50 -21.38
N GLN A 93 -2.88 4.74 -21.39
CA GLN A 93 -4.20 5.29 -21.70
C GLN A 93 -4.81 6.03 -20.51
N ARG A 94 -5.76 6.93 -20.77
CA ARG A 94 -6.36 7.74 -19.71
C ARG A 94 -7.34 6.95 -18.85
N ASP A 95 -8.05 6.01 -19.46
CA ASP A 95 -9.20 5.35 -18.88
C ASP A 95 -9.00 3.83 -18.98
N TYR A 96 -9.14 3.12 -17.86
CA TYR A 96 -9.10 1.65 -17.80
C TYR A 96 -10.25 1.12 -16.93
N TRP A 97 -10.73 -0.08 -17.25
CA TRP A 97 -11.78 -0.77 -16.51
C TRP A 97 -11.20 -2.01 -15.84
N PHE A 98 -11.52 -2.19 -14.57
CA PHE A 98 -11.14 -3.40 -13.85
C PHE A 98 -12.30 -4.39 -13.83
N PHE A 99 -12.06 -5.60 -14.28
CA PHE A 99 -13.04 -6.68 -14.33
C PHE A 99 -12.62 -7.81 -13.38
N VAL A 100 -13.62 -8.50 -12.83
CA VAL A 100 -13.44 -9.76 -12.11
C VAL A 100 -14.19 -10.83 -12.89
N GLU A 101 -13.50 -11.88 -13.32
CA GLU A 101 -14.11 -12.94 -14.11
C GLU A 101 -15.29 -13.58 -13.37
N GLY A 102 -16.44 -13.62 -14.05
CA GLY A 102 -17.69 -14.17 -13.52
C GLY A 102 -18.50 -13.24 -12.61
N ASP A 103 -18.07 -11.99 -12.38
CA ASP A 103 -18.86 -10.99 -11.63
C ASP A 103 -18.80 -9.60 -12.28
N ASP A 104 -19.78 -9.32 -13.15
CA ASP A 104 -19.91 -8.04 -13.88
C ASP A 104 -20.18 -6.84 -12.95
N ARG A 105 -20.59 -7.09 -11.70
CA ARG A 105 -20.80 -6.07 -10.67
C ARG A 105 -20.20 -6.54 -9.34
N TYR A 106 -18.92 -6.87 -9.35
CA TYR A 106 -18.22 -7.32 -8.15
C TYR A 106 -18.39 -6.36 -6.96
N ALA A 107 -18.36 -6.92 -5.76
CA ALA A 107 -18.48 -6.14 -4.55
C ALA A 107 -17.13 -5.52 -4.18
N ILE A 108 -17.17 -4.31 -3.63
CA ILE A 108 -15.96 -3.53 -3.29
C ILE A 108 -15.70 -3.60 -1.79
N VAL A 109 -14.44 -3.74 -1.39
CA VAL A 109 -14.07 -3.57 0.01
C VAL A 109 -14.04 -2.06 0.32
N PRO A 110 -14.90 -1.56 1.22
CA PRO A 110 -15.15 -0.12 1.34
C PRO A 110 -14.12 0.60 2.22
N SER A 111 -13.35 -0.11 3.03
CA SER A 111 -12.31 0.47 3.87
C SER A 111 -11.28 -0.58 4.27
N PHE A 112 -10.10 -0.13 4.70
CA PHE A 112 -9.08 -1.03 5.24
C PHE A 112 -9.61 -1.89 6.39
N ARG A 113 -10.46 -1.34 7.27
CA ARG A 113 -11.05 -2.07 8.41
C ARG A 113 -12.01 -3.18 8.00
N ASP A 114 -12.61 -3.06 6.82
CA ASP A 114 -13.50 -4.06 6.23
C ASP A 114 -12.74 -5.08 5.35
N TRP A 115 -11.44 -4.89 5.15
CA TRP A 115 -10.59 -5.76 4.33
C TRP A 115 -10.04 -6.94 5.13
N GLN A 116 -9.96 -8.12 4.50
CA GLN A 116 -9.25 -9.27 5.05
C GLN A 116 -7.87 -9.36 4.40
N PHE A 117 -6.83 -9.52 5.21
CA PHE A 117 -5.47 -9.69 4.72
C PHE A 117 -5.33 -11.04 3.99
N PRO A 118 -4.73 -11.08 2.79
CA PRO A 118 -4.57 -12.30 2.01
C PRO A 118 -3.31 -13.08 2.45
N HIS A 119 -3.38 -13.70 3.64
CA HIS A 119 -2.34 -14.61 4.11
C HIS A 119 -1.97 -15.65 3.04
N ASP A 120 -0.67 -15.87 2.87
CA ASP A 120 -0.06 -16.82 1.93
C ASP A 120 -0.45 -16.65 0.45
N ARG A 121 -1.12 -15.54 0.12
CA ARG A 121 -1.70 -15.27 -1.20
C ARG A 121 -1.34 -13.87 -1.70
N LEU A 122 -0.21 -13.32 -1.24
CA LEU A 122 0.33 -12.10 -1.84
C LEU A 122 0.73 -12.36 -3.30
N PRO A 123 0.53 -11.38 -4.20
CA PRO A 123 1.00 -11.51 -5.59
C PRO A 123 2.51 -11.82 -5.64
N GLU A 124 2.91 -12.68 -6.58
CA GLU A 124 4.30 -13.13 -6.73
C GLU A 124 5.29 -11.96 -6.92
N TRP A 125 4.87 -10.94 -7.66
CA TRP A 125 5.68 -9.73 -7.89
C TRP A 125 5.91 -8.90 -6.62
N TRP A 126 5.12 -9.11 -5.56
CA TRP A 126 5.33 -8.50 -4.26
C TRP A 126 6.43 -9.24 -3.50
N SER A 127 7.68 -9.04 -3.91
CA SER A 127 8.83 -9.80 -3.43
C SER A 127 9.20 -9.51 -1.97
N VAL A 128 10.00 -10.39 -1.37
CA VAL A 128 10.61 -10.14 -0.05
C VAL A 128 11.51 -8.89 -0.14
N PRO A 129 11.43 -7.95 0.83
CA PRO A 129 12.28 -6.78 0.83
C PRO A 129 13.73 -7.15 1.15
N SER A 130 14.66 -6.64 0.35
CA SER A 130 16.09 -6.64 0.68
C SER A 130 16.48 -5.30 1.26
N SER A 131 17.30 -5.29 2.31
CA SER A 131 17.85 -4.05 2.85
C SER A 131 19.25 -3.74 2.34
N ARG A 132 19.55 -2.46 2.15
CA ARG A 132 20.92 -1.98 1.86
C ARG A 132 21.60 -1.44 3.12
N THR A 133 20.80 -1.04 4.11
CA THR A 133 21.27 -0.53 5.40
C THR A 133 20.48 -1.16 6.55
N SER A 134 21.07 -1.20 7.74
CA SER A 134 20.36 -1.69 8.92
C SER A 134 19.53 -0.59 9.59
N LEU A 135 18.44 -0.97 10.29
CA LEU A 135 17.70 -0.07 11.18
C LEU A 135 18.61 0.58 12.24
N TYR A 136 19.67 -0.11 12.68
CA TYR A 136 20.66 0.42 13.63
C TYR A 136 21.37 1.68 13.12
N ALA A 137 21.37 1.92 11.80
CA ALA A 137 21.97 3.12 11.24
C ALA A 137 21.23 4.40 11.66
N LYS A 138 19.98 4.32 12.14
CA LYS A 138 19.14 5.46 12.54
C LYS A 138 19.10 6.54 11.45
N ARG A 139 18.78 6.13 10.22
CA ARG A 139 18.69 7.01 9.03
C ARG A 139 17.35 6.80 8.36
N CYS A 140 16.83 7.88 7.78
CA CYS A 140 15.63 7.81 6.95
C CYS A 140 15.79 6.75 5.84
N ALA A 141 14.83 5.82 5.77
CA ALA A 141 14.82 4.70 4.85
C ALA A 141 14.84 5.11 3.36
N VAL A 142 14.40 6.31 3.01
CA VAL A 142 14.32 6.78 1.62
C VAL A 142 15.44 7.74 1.26
N THR A 143 15.74 8.71 2.14
CA THR A 143 16.74 9.75 1.87
C THR A 143 18.14 9.40 2.36
N ASN A 144 18.26 8.37 3.21
CA ASN A 144 19.48 8.02 3.94
C ASN A 144 20.07 9.18 4.75
N THR A 145 19.21 10.08 5.25
CA THR A 145 19.62 11.20 6.13
C THR A 145 19.50 10.81 7.59
N SER A 146 20.51 11.15 8.41
CA SER A 146 20.59 10.80 9.84
C SER A 146 20.03 11.87 10.79
N TYR A 147 19.32 12.87 10.28
CA TYR A 147 18.76 13.94 11.11
C TYR A 147 17.29 14.20 10.72
N ALA A 148 16.51 14.72 11.68
CA ALA A 148 15.10 15.08 11.50
C ALA A 148 14.24 13.96 10.88
N PHE A 149 14.42 12.73 11.37
CA PHE A 149 13.58 11.59 11.05
C PHE A 149 12.72 11.20 12.27
N THR A 150 11.66 10.47 12.01
CA THR A 150 10.72 9.90 12.98
C THR A 150 10.44 8.44 12.57
N TRP A 151 9.82 7.68 13.46
CA TRP A 151 9.50 6.27 13.26
C TRP A 151 8.06 6.15 12.76
N ALA A 152 7.90 5.70 11.53
CA ALA A 152 6.60 5.51 10.90
C ALA A 152 6.16 4.07 10.99
N HIS A 153 4.96 3.82 11.51
CA HIS A 153 4.35 2.51 11.38
C HIS A 153 3.89 2.26 9.94
N LEU A 154 4.20 1.08 9.40
CA LEU A 154 3.68 0.63 8.11
C LEU A 154 2.17 0.41 8.25
N ILE A 155 1.73 -0.47 9.14
CA ILE A 155 0.33 -0.53 9.57
C ILE A 155 0.15 0.48 10.71
N PRO A 156 -0.63 1.56 10.52
CA PRO A 156 -0.79 2.59 11.54
C PRO A 156 -1.33 2.03 12.86
N ARG A 157 -0.85 2.55 14.00
CA ARG A 157 -1.30 2.17 15.35
C ARG A 157 -2.82 2.22 15.51
N GLU A 158 -3.50 3.15 14.83
CA GLU A 158 -4.96 3.28 14.90
C GLU A 158 -5.72 2.11 14.28
N GLU A 159 -5.02 1.21 13.58
CA GLU A 159 -5.55 -0.01 13.00
C GLU A 159 -5.27 -1.26 13.86
N GLN A 160 -4.92 -1.11 15.15
CA GLN A 160 -4.72 -2.21 16.11
C GLN A 160 -5.83 -3.27 16.06
N SER A 161 -7.09 -2.86 15.97
CA SER A 161 -8.22 -3.79 15.87
C SER A 161 -8.17 -4.61 14.60
N TRP A 162 -7.85 -4.00 13.45
CA TRP A 162 -7.68 -4.71 12.19
C TRP A 162 -6.46 -5.62 12.22
N PHE A 163 -5.33 -5.15 12.79
CA PHE A 163 -4.10 -5.91 12.95
C PHE A 163 -4.35 -7.22 13.72
N SER A 164 -5.01 -7.11 14.87
CA SER A 164 -5.31 -8.26 15.74
C SER A 164 -6.30 -9.22 15.07
N LYS A 165 -7.35 -8.67 14.46
CA LYS A 165 -8.39 -9.45 13.78
C LYS A 165 -7.87 -10.22 12.57
N ASN A 166 -6.87 -9.69 11.87
CA ASN A 166 -6.21 -10.36 10.77
C ASN A 166 -4.99 -11.17 11.21
N GLY A 167 -4.74 -11.36 12.52
CA GLY A 167 -3.60 -12.15 12.98
C GLY A 167 -2.25 -11.67 12.45
N MET A 168 -2.10 -10.35 12.23
CA MET A 168 -0.90 -9.79 11.60
C MET A 168 0.35 -9.96 12.47
N GLY A 169 0.19 -10.24 13.76
CA GLY A 169 1.29 -10.60 14.65
C GLY A 169 2.01 -11.90 14.29
N LEU A 170 1.50 -12.70 13.33
CA LEU A 170 2.21 -13.83 12.75
C LEU A 170 3.50 -13.40 12.02
N TYR A 171 3.54 -12.16 11.51
CA TYR A 171 4.65 -11.63 10.73
C TYR A 171 5.62 -10.80 11.56
N GLY A 172 6.79 -10.51 11.01
CA GLY A 172 7.83 -9.72 11.68
C GLY A 172 8.74 -10.56 12.58
N GLY A 173 9.13 -9.98 13.72
CA GLY A 173 10.20 -10.49 14.59
C GLY A 173 9.72 -11.33 15.76
N GLY A 174 8.43 -11.64 15.83
CA GLY A 174 7.84 -12.43 16.92
C GLY A 174 7.36 -11.62 18.12
N SER A 175 7.30 -10.28 18.04
CA SER A 175 6.67 -9.50 19.13
C SER A 175 5.16 -9.73 19.20
N HIS A 176 4.55 -10.16 18.09
CA HIS A 176 3.11 -10.35 17.89
C HIS A 176 2.27 -9.08 18.13
N THR A 177 2.90 -7.92 18.26
CA THR A 177 2.23 -6.63 18.50
C THR A 177 2.31 -5.72 17.27
N ILE A 178 1.48 -4.66 17.25
CA ILE A 178 1.56 -3.64 16.20
C ILE A 178 2.86 -2.83 16.24
N ASP A 179 3.57 -2.87 17.37
CA ASP A 179 4.82 -2.16 17.61
C ASP A 179 6.04 -3.01 17.28
N ASP A 180 5.84 -4.13 16.59
CA ASP A 180 6.91 -4.93 16.06
C ASP A 180 7.89 -4.05 15.23
N PRO A 181 9.21 -4.13 15.46
CA PRO A 181 10.19 -3.35 14.70
C PRO A 181 10.09 -3.52 13.18
N HIS A 182 9.56 -4.65 12.69
CA HIS A 182 9.34 -4.90 11.27
C HIS A 182 8.15 -4.13 10.70
N ASN A 183 7.22 -3.69 11.55
CA ASN A 183 6.13 -2.79 11.21
C ASN A 183 6.56 -1.31 11.32
N ILE A 184 7.83 -1.02 11.62
CA ILE A 184 8.33 0.34 11.85
C ILE A 184 9.40 0.70 10.82
N LEU A 185 9.34 1.93 10.30
CA LEU A 185 10.24 2.45 9.27
C LEU A 185 10.71 3.87 9.63
N PRO A 186 12.02 4.15 9.70
CA PRO A 186 12.51 5.50 9.92
C PRO A 186 12.27 6.36 8.67
N LEU A 187 11.55 7.47 8.80
CA LEU A 187 11.28 8.42 7.71
C LEU A 187 11.63 9.83 8.12
N LYS A 188 12.19 10.62 7.19
CA LYS A 188 12.34 12.06 7.37
C LYS A 188 10.97 12.68 7.66
N ALA A 189 10.89 13.69 8.54
CA ALA A 189 9.60 14.20 9.03
C ALA A 189 8.62 14.64 7.92
N ASP A 190 9.10 15.22 6.83
CA ASP A 190 8.29 15.57 5.65
C ASP A 190 7.75 14.32 4.92
N LEU A 191 8.59 13.30 4.74
CA LEU A 191 8.18 12.02 4.18
C LEU A 191 7.19 11.28 5.09
N TYR A 192 7.37 11.33 6.41
CA TYR A 192 6.42 10.77 7.37
C TYR A 192 5.03 11.36 7.18
N VAL A 193 4.91 12.69 7.10
CA VAL A 193 3.61 13.36 6.89
C VAL A 193 2.98 12.94 5.58
N CYS A 194 3.77 12.86 4.50
CA CYS A 194 3.27 12.42 3.19
C CYS A 194 2.86 10.95 3.21
N PHE A 195 3.59 10.09 3.93
CA PHE A 195 3.29 8.68 4.07
C PHE A 195 1.93 8.49 4.75
N ASP A 196 1.70 9.14 5.89
CA ASP A 196 0.43 9.08 6.64
C ASP A 196 -0.76 9.70 5.93
N GLN A 197 -0.52 10.57 4.95
CA GLN A 197 -1.54 11.11 4.07
C GLN A 197 -1.79 10.25 2.82
N SER A 198 -1.19 9.05 2.75
CA SER A 198 -1.28 8.16 1.57
C SER A 198 -0.74 8.78 0.27
N VAL A 199 0.16 9.76 0.36
CA VAL A 199 0.71 10.44 -0.83
C VAL A 199 1.58 9.48 -1.65
N PHE A 200 2.22 8.52 -1.00
CA PHE A 200 3.02 7.49 -1.64
C PHE A 200 2.88 6.14 -0.94
N ALA A 201 3.35 5.10 -1.61
CA ALA A 201 3.60 3.80 -1.03
C ALA A 201 5.00 3.29 -1.38
N LEU A 202 5.45 2.29 -0.63
CA LEU A 202 6.70 1.58 -0.92
C LEU A 202 6.31 0.27 -1.62
N ILE A 203 6.76 0.11 -2.86
CA ILE A 203 6.39 -1.03 -3.70
C ILE A 203 7.61 -1.63 -4.37
N PRO A 204 7.65 -2.95 -4.63
CA PRO A 204 8.72 -3.54 -5.40
C PRO A 204 8.61 -3.12 -6.87
N LYS A 205 9.72 -2.76 -7.49
CA LYS A 205 9.85 -2.62 -8.94
C LYS A 205 11.10 -3.35 -9.41
N GLN A 206 11.03 -3.91 -10.61
CA GLN A 206 12.21 -4.46 -11.25
C GLN A 206 13.21 -3.32 -11.51
N SER A 207 14.40 -3.45 -10.94
CA SER A 207 15.50 -2.55 -11.27
C SER A 207 16.13 -3.03 -12.57
N GLY A 208 15.98 -2.23 -13.64
CA GLY A 208 16.67 -2.51 -14.88
C GLY A 208 18.17 -2.20 -14.74
N GLN A 209 19.02 -3.23 -14.73
CA GLN A 209 20.38 -3.06 -15.24
C GLN A 209 20.44 -3.64 -16.65
N ALA A 210 20.56 -2.74 -17.62
CA ALA A 210 21.09 -3.09 -18.94
C ALA A 210 22.53 -3.58 -18.72
N ASN A 211 22.73 -4.89 -18.52
CA ASN A 211 24.00 -5.64 -18.69
C ASN A 211 23.90 -7.11 -18.23
N GLY A 212 22.82 -7.83 -18.56
CA GLY A 212 22.77 -9.29 -18.44
C GLY A 212 22.86 -9.87 -17.01
N VAL A 213 22.69 -9.04 -15.98
CA VAL A 213 22.50 -9.48 -14.59
C VAL A 213 21.00 -9.63 -14.35
N GLU A 214 20.60 -10.70 -13.65
CA GLU A 214 19.21 -10.98 -13.30
C GLU A 214 18.52 -9.74 -12.71
N ALA A 215 17.30 -9.47 -13.18
CA ALA A 215 16.51 -8.33 -12.70
C ALA A 215 16.23 -8.50 -11.20
N ASN A 216 16.83 -7.66 -10.37
CA ASN A 216 16.54 -7.66 -8.95
C ASN A 216 15.37 -6.73 -8.65
N ASN A 217 14.38 -7.22 -7.91
CA ASN A 217 13.28 -6.40 -7.42
C ASN A 217 13.78 -5.53 -6.26
N GLN A 218 13.60 -4.23 -6.37
CA GLN A 218 13.92 -3.29 -5.32
C GLN A 218 12.67 -2.51 -4.91
N TYR A 219 12.46 -2.35 -3.61
CA TYR A 219 11.43 -1.46 -3.12
C TYR A 219 11.78 0.00 -3.42
N VAL A 220 10.81 0.72 -3.97
CA VAL A 220 10.94 2.14 -4.29
C VAL A 220 9.76 2.91 -3.71
N LEU A 221 9.98 4.20 -3.48
CA LEU A 221 8.89 5.14 -3.25
C LEU A 221 8.13 5.36 -4.56
N HIS A 222 6.84 5.07 -4.55
CA HIS A 222 5.94 5.33 -5.66
C HIS A 222 4.81 6.26 -5.24
N VAL A 223 4.69 7.39 -5.93
CA VAL A 223 3.68 8.41 -5.67
C VAL A 223 2.30 7.91 -6.10
N LEU A 224 1.35 7.99 -5.18
CA LEU A 224 -0.06 7.65 -5.38
C LEU A 224 -0.95 8.88 -5.48
N ASP A 225 -0.53 10.01 -4.90
CA ASP A 225 -1.24 11.29 -4.96
C ASP A 225 -0.34 12.39 -5.53
N GLY A 226 -0.74 12.93 -6.69
CA GLY A 226 0.04 13.88 -7.48
C GLY A 226 -0.09 15.34 -7.06
N ARG A 227 -0.62 15.66 -5.87
CA ARG A 227 -0.91 17.06 -5.50
C ARG A 227 0.32 17.96 -5.51
N GLU A 228 1.46 17.41 -5.11
CA GLU A 228 2.73 18.13 -5.01
C GLU A 228 3.70 17.60 -6.08
N ALA A 229 3.76 18.29 -7.22
CA ALA A 229 4.58 17.85 -8.34
C ALA A 229 6.10 17.88 -8.04
N GLU A 230 6.56 18.80 -7.18
CA GLU A 230 7.95 18.83 -6.69
C GLU A 230 8.30 17.56 -5.90
N PHE A 231 7.39 17.11 -5.01
CA PHE A 231 7.56 15.86 -4.27
C PHE A 231 7.76 14.68 -5.22
N THR A 232 6.94 14.61 -6.27
CA THR A 232 7.05 13.56 -7.28
C THR A 232 8.41 13.59 -7.98
N ALA A 233 8.86 14.76 -8.42
CA ALA A 233 10.14 14.88 -9.10
C ALA A 233 11.35 14.49 -8.22
N LEU A 234 11.26 14.78 -6.92
CA LEU A 234 12.32 14.48 -5.95
C LEU A 234 12.35 12.99 -5.56
N TYR A 235 11.19 12.36 -5.42
CA TYR A 235 11.08 11.08 -4.72
C TYR A 235 10.53 9.91 -5.55
N GLN A 236 9.88 10.15 -6.69
CA GLN A 236 9.34 9.07 -7.51
C GLN A 236 10.43 8.08 -7.95
N ASN A 237 10.14 6.79 -7.76
CA ASN A 237 11.05 5.66 -8.00
C ASN A 237 12.40 5.78 -7.26
N ARG A 238 12.45 6.54 -6.16
CA ARG A 238 13.62 6.57 -5.30
C ARG A 238 13.72 5.25 -4.53
N PRO A 239 14.88 4.55 -4.60
CA PRO A 239 15.09 3.33 -3.85
C PRO A 239 14.91 3.50 -2.35
N VAL A 240 14.32 2.50 -1.70
CA VAL A 240 14.33 2.37 -0.25
C VAL A 240 15.64 1.70 0.16
N GLU A 241 16.38 2.37 1.03
CA GLU A 241 17.71 1.98 1.51
C GLU A 241 17.61 1.05 2.73
N THR A 242 16.68 1.34 3.66
CA THR A 242 16.47 0.56 4.88
C THR A 242 15.09 -0.11 4.85
N LEU A 243 15.05 -1.44 4.87
CA LEU A 243 13.86 -2.25 5.15
C LEU A 243 14.26 -3.41 6.06
N VAL A 244 13.31 -3.97 6.81
CA VAL A 244 13.59 -5.16 7.63
C VAL A 244 13.13 -6.39 6.89
N GLU A 245 13.95 -7.44 6.86
CA GLU A 245 13.52 -8.75 6.37
C GLU A 245 12.35 -9.24 7.24
N GLY A 246 11.22 -9.64 6.65
CA GLY A 246 9.98 -9.94 7.39
C GLY A 246 8.96 -8.78 7.46
N SER A 247 9.27 -7.63 6.87
CA SER A 247 8.30 -6.51 6.72
C SER A 247 7.40 -6.61 5.48
N ARG A 248 7.51 -7.67 4.68
CA ARG A 248 6.83 -7.84 3.38
C ARG A 248 5.32 -7.66 3.48
N GLU A 249 4.71 -8.32 4.46
CA GLU A 249 3.27 -8.32 4.68
C GLU A 249 2.78 -6.98 5.24
N TYR A 250 3.57 -6.35 6.09
CA TYR A 250 3.32 -5.00 6.59
C TYR A 250 3.41 -3.95 5.47
N LEU A 251 4.35 -4.08 4.54
CA LEU A 251 4.44 -3.24 3.34
C LEU A 251 3.23 -3.43 2.43
N PHE A 252 2.77 -4.67 2.23
CA PHE A 252 1.56 -4.94 1.44
C PHE A 252 0.31 -4.35 2.11
N ALA A 253 0.17 -4.55 3.41
CA ALA A 253 -0.93 -3.99 4.19
C ALA A 253 -0.91 -2.45 4.15
N ARG A 254 0.27 -1.81 4.23
CA ARG A 254 0.40 -0.36 4.03
C ARG A 254 -0.11 0.06 2.66
N PHE A 255 0.30 -0.64 1.60
CA PHE A 255 -0.15 -0.30 0.26
C PHE A 255 -1.67 -0.38 0.14
N ALA A 256 -2.28 -1.45 0.66
CA ALA A 256 -3.73 -1.58 0.72
C ALA A 256 -4.38 -0.43 1.52
N TRP A 257 -3.84 -0.09 2.69
CA TRP A 257 -4.30 1.01 3.52
C TRP A 257 -4.31 2.34 2.74
N SER A 258 -3.23 2.64 2.02
CA SER A 258 -3.14 3.82 1.15
C SER A 258 -4.18 3.79 0.03
N ILE A 259 -4.36 2.66 -0.65
CA ILE A 259 -5.32 2.53 -1.76
C ILE A 259 -6.76 2.77 -1.30
N PHE A 260 -7.15 2.23 -0.13
CA PHE A 260 -8.51 2.43 0.40
C PHE A 260 -8.84 3.90 0.68
N SER A 261 -7.83 4.75 0.95
CA SER A 261 -8.06 6.18 1.16
C SER A 261 -8.67 6.89 -0.06
N PHE A 262 -8.44 6.35 -1.27
CA PHE A 262 -8.94 6.93 -2.53
C PHE A 262 -10.37 6.49 -2.90
N LEU A 263 -10.96 5.51 -2.21
CA LEU A 263 -12.28 4.99 -2.57
C LEU A 263 -13.46 5.83 -2.08
N LYS A 264 -13.22 6.78 -1.17
CA LYS A 264 -14.29 7.57 -0.56
C LYS A 264 -15.25 8.17 -1.60
N PRO A 265 -14.79 8.87 -2.66
CA PRO A 265 -15.69 9.44 -3.67
C PRO A 265 -16.57 8.40 -4.36
N PHE A 266 -16.07 7.19 -4.62
CA PHE A 266 -16.87 6.11 -5.21
C PHE A 266 -17.99 5.65 -4.26
N LEU A 267 -17.67 5.48 -2.98
CA LEU A 267 -18.60 4.99 -1.95
C LEU A 267 -19.69 6.02 -1.61
N THR A 268 -19.37 7.31 -1.60
CA THR A 268 -20.24 8.39 -1.12
C THR A 268 -20.95 9.15 -2.25
N SER A 269 -20.91 8.65 -3.48
CA SER A 269 -21.45 9.32 -4.68
C SER A 269 -22.98 9.22 -4.84
N GLY A 270 -23.72 9.05 -3.74
CA GLY A 270 -25.19 9.12 -3.74
C GLY A 270 -25.93 7.90 -4.29
N VAL A 271 -25.24 6.83 -4.68
CA VAL A 271 -25.84 5.56 -5.13
C VAL A 271 -25.44 4.38 -4.25
N GLY A 272 -26.34 3.40 -4.14
CA GLY A 272 -26.06 2.17 -3.40
C GLY A 272 -25.03 1.28 -4.08
N ARG A 273 -24.25 0.55 -3.29
CA ARG A 273 -23.13 -0.28 -3.75
C ARG A 273 -23.16 -1.66 -3.11
N ARG A 274 -22.75 -2.68 -3.87
CA ARG A 274 -22.33 -3.97 -3.31
C ARG A 274 -20.97 -3.79 -2.65
N VAL A 275 -20.87 -4.13 -1.37
CA VAL A 275 -19.63 -4.07 -0.60
C VAL A 275 -19.34 -5.40 0.07
N VAL A 276 -18.05 -5.68 0.29
CA VAL A 276 -17.60 -6.82 1.10
C VAL A 276 -17.08 -6.31 2.44
N ARG A 277 -17.50 -6.95 3.53
CA ARG A 277 -17.06 -6.59 4.87
C ARG A 277 -16.54 -7.81 5.60
N PHE A 278 -15.28 -7.76 5.98
CA PHE A 278 -14.67 -8.77 6.84
C PHE A 278 -15.28 -8.68 8.25
N ARG A 279 -15.69 -9.81 8.82
CA ARG A 279 -16.22 -9.94 10.18
C ARG A 279 -15.68 -11.21 10.83
N LEU A 280 -15.56 -11.17 12.16
CA LEU A 280 -15.44 -12.38 12.98
C LEU A 280 -16.80 -12.58 13.66
N ARG A 281 -17.32 -13.79 13.64
CA ARG A 281 -18.55 -14.18 14.34
C ARG A 281 -18.28 -15.39 15.21
N ALA A 282 -18.95 -15.50 16.35
CA ALA A 282 -18.96 -16.76 17.10
C ALA A 282 -19.63 -17.85 16.26
N SER A 283 -19.13 -19.08 16.33
CA SER A 283 -19.84 -20.25 15.83
C SER A 283 -21.13 -20.43 16.63
N ASP A 284 -22.20 -20.84 15.96
CA ASP A 284 -23.47 -21.16 16.61
C ASP A 284 -23.45 -22.53 17.34
N ASP A 285 -22.29 -23.20 17.41
CA ASP A 285 -22.12 -24.47 18.11
C ASP A 285 -21.93 -24.24 19.63
N ASP A 286 -22.79 -24.87 20.43
CA ASP A 286 -22.83 -24.74 21.88
C ASP A 286 -21.70 -25.51 22.60
N ALA A 287 -21.14 -24.80 23.60
CA ALA A 287 -20.51 -25.24 24.85
C ALA A 287 -19.03 -25.67 24.84
N GLU A 288 -18.17 -24.68 25.11
CA GLU A 288 -16.96 -24.68 25.99
C GLU A 288 -15.80 -23.84 25.40
N GLU A 289 -15.78 -23.61 24.08
CA GLU A 289 -14.81 -22.71 23.43
C GLU A 289 -15.51 -21.77 22.43
N GLU A 290 -15.32 -20.45 22.58
CA GLU A 290 -15.72 -19.45 21.58
C GLU A 290 -14.92 -19.65 20.28
N HIS A 291 -15.40 -20.53 19.39
CA HIS A 291 -14.81 -20.69 18.07
C HIS A 291 -15.23 -19.50 17.19
N LEU A 292 -14.29 -18.61 16.88
CA LEU A 292 -14.53 -17.49 15.96
C LEU A 292 -14.36 -17.94 14.51
N ILE A 293 -15.38 -17.70 13.69
CA ILE A 293 -15.35 -17.94 12.25
C ILE A 293 -15.10 -16.62 11.52
N SER A 294 -14.13 -16.63 10.60
CA SER A 294 -13.90 -15.52 9.66
C SER A 294 -14.95 -15.53 8.55
N GLU A 295 -15.60 -14.39 8.30
CA GLU A 295 -16.64 -14.27 7.29
C GLU A 295 -16.43 -13.01 6.43
N MET A 296 -16.54 -13.17 5.11
CA MET A 296 -16.58 -12.08 4.15
C MET A 296 -18.02 -11.85 3.69
N GLN A 297 -18.69 -10.87 4.31
CA GLN A 297 -20.10 -10.59 4.03
C GLN A 297 -20.26 -9.72 2.79
N ASN A 298 -20.86 -10.26 1.73
CA ASN A 298 -21.25 -9.51 0.54
C ASN A 298 -22.64 -8.91 0.75
N VAL A 299 -22.72 -7.59 0.89
CA VAL A 299 -23.96 -6.88 1.21
C VAL A 299 -24.19 -5.71 0.26
N PHE A 300 -25.46 -5.45 -0.05
CA PHE A 300 -25.84 -4.21 -0.71
C PHE A 300 -26.13 -3.14 0.34
N LEU A 301 -25.42 -2.01 0.26
CA LEU A 301 -25.69 -0.84 1.10
C LEU A 301 -26.28 0.27 0.25
N ASP A 302 -27.37 0.87 0.72
CA ASP A 302 -27.91 2.08 0.11
C ASP A 302 -26.97 3.28 0.32
N SER A 303 -27.22 4.36 -0.42
CA SER A 303 -26.37 5.55 -0.40
C SER A 303 -26.34 6.25 0.96
N ARG A 304 -27.44 6.25 1.73
CA ARG A 304 -27.49 6.89 3.05
C ARG A 304 -26.66 6.10 4.05
N LYS A 305 -26.71 4.77 3.97
CA LYS A 305 -25.91 3.88 4.83
C LYS A 305 -24.43 3.99 4.50
N LEU A 306 -24.07 4.07 3.21
CA LEU A 306 -22.69 4.31 2.77
C LEU A 306 -22.17 5.65 3.27
N GLU A 307 -22.94 6.74 3.13
CA GLU A 307 -22.56 8.06 3.65
C GLU A 307 -22.38 8.04 5.17
N SER A 308 -23.30 7.39 5.89
CA SER A 308 -23.21 7.29 7.36
C SER A 308 -21.99 6.50 7.83
N LEU A 309 -21.58 5.46 7.11
CA LEU A 309 -20.47 4.59 7.51
C LEU A 309 -19.11 5.09 7.01
N TYR A 310 -19.06 5.69 5.82
CA TYR A 310 -17.83 6.00 5.09
C TYR A 310 -17.72 7.47 4.62
N GLY A 311 -18.77 8.27 4.79
CA GLY A 311 -18.81 9.70 4.43
C GLY A 311 -18.14 10.63 5.45
N GLY A 312 -18.01 10.19 6.71
CA GLY A 312 -17.31 10.92 7.77
C GLY A 312 -15.88 11.29 7.36
N GLY A 313 -15.53 12.58 7.46
CA GLY A 313 -14.15 13.03 7.27
C GLY A 313 -13.27 12.49 8.39
N HIS A 314 -12.18 11.82 8.02
CA HIS A 314 -11.01 11.74 8.90
C HIS A 314 -10.80 13.14 9.48
N ARG A 315 -10.87 13.29 10.80
CA ARG A 315 -10.36 14.51 11.44
C ARG A 315 -8.98 14.72 10.82
N ARG A 316 -8.74 15.93 10.30
CA ARG A 316 -7.39 16.38 9.92
C ARG A 316 -6.47 15.93 11.05
N LYS A 317 -5.66 14.90 10.82
CA LYS A 317 -4.66 14.47 11.78
C LYS A 317 -3.73 15.67 11.88
N THR A 318 -3.85 16.44 12.96
CA THR A 318 -2.71 17.21 13.44
C THR A 318 -1.62 16.18 13.63
N VAL A 319 -0.53 16.34 12.90
CA VAL A 319 0.70 15.56 13.06
C VAL A 319 1.13 15.81 14.50
N SER A 320 0.73 14.92 15.41
CA SER A 320 1.21 14.99 16.79
C SER A 320 2.61 14.41 16.76
N LEU A 321 3.60 15.29 16.70
CA LEU A 321 5.01 14.94 16.86
C LEU A 321 5.31 14.42 18.28
N GLU A 322 4.35 14.48 19.21
CA GLU A 322 4.56 14.20 20.63
C GLU A 322 4.57 12.70 20.99
N ASP A 323 4.06 11.79 20.15
CA ASP A 323 3.94 10.35 20.50
C ASP A 323 4.95 9.40 19.78
N SER A 324 5.95 9.93 19.05
CA SER A 324 6.85 9.08 18.22
C SER A 324 8.15 8.61 18.88
N TYR A 325 8.30 8.77 20.19
CA TYR A 325 9.41 8.14 20.93
C TYR A 325 9.06 6.68 21.23
N VAL A 326 9.39 5.80 20.30
CA VAL A 326 9.59 4.38 20.64
C VAL A 326 10.95 4.30 21.32
N ASP A 327 10.97 4.04 22.63
CA ASP A 327 12.18 3.59 23.33
C ASP A 327 12.50 2.19 22.77
N VAL A 328 13.37 2.15 21.76
CA VAL A 328 13.99 0.93 21.25
C VAL A 328 15.29 0.68 22.02
N GLU A 329 15.25 0.84 23.35
CA GLU A 329 16.32 0.37 24.23
C GLU A 329 15.78 -0.88 24.96
N ASP A 330 16.63 -1.91 25.02
CA ASP A 330 16.50 -3.13 25.86
C ASP A 330 15.92 -4.42 25.27
N GLU A 331 16.19 -4.78 24.00
CA GLU A 331 15.94 -6.18 23.58
C GLU A 331 16.84 -6.73 22.45
N TRP A 332 18.10 -6.30 22.35
CA TRP A 332 19.05 -6.93 21.41
C TRP A 332 20.45 -7.04 22.03
N ASP A 333 20.56 -7.67 23.20
CA ASP A 333 21.86 -8.14 23.70
C ASP A 333 22.13 -9.56 23.17
N ASP A 334 23.17 -9.64 22.35
CA ASP A 334 23.71 -10.83 21.72
C ASP A 334 24.06 -11.94 22.73
N GLU A 335 23.51 -13.12 22.49
CA GLU A 335 24.03 -14.40 22.97
C GLU A 335 25.55 -14.50 22.71
N HIS A 336 26.35 -14.40 23.77
CA HIS A 336 27.73 -14.88 23.77
C HIS A 336 27.81 -16.16 24.58
N PRO A 337 28.11 -17.33 23.99
CA PRO A 337 28.26 -18.54 24.75
C PRO A 337 29.64 -18.58 25.42
N GLY A 338 29.63 -18.78 26.74
CA GLY A 338 30.63 -19.58 27.43
C GLY A 338 31.93 -18.87 27.85
N ARG A 339 31.97 -18.46 29.13
CA ARG A 339 33.22 -18.49 29.89
C ARG A 339 33.01 -19.35 31.12
N THR A 340 33.45 -20.59 31.04
CA THR A 340 33.51 -21.53 32.15
C THR A 340 34.47 -20.97 33.20
N GLU A 341 33.96 -20.70 34.39
CA GLU A 341 34.77 -20.56 35.59
C GLU A 341 35.33 -21.94 35.98
N MET A 342 36.63 -21.99 36.26
CA MET A 342 37.16 -22.90 37.27
C MET A 342 38.15 -22.10 38.11
N GLU A 343 37.69 -21.70 39.30
CA GLU A 343 38.55 -21.49 40.46
C GLU A 343 38.63 -22.80 41.24
N GLY A 344 39.83 -23.17 41.72
CA GLY A 344 40.04 -24.27 42.66
C GLY A 344 40.99 -25.36 42.17
#